data_AF-G8C3R4-F1
#
_entry.id   AF-G8C3R4-F1
#
_cell.length_a   1.000
_cell.length_b   1.000
_cell.length_c   1.000
_cell.angle_alpha   90.00
_cell.angle_beta   90.00
_cell.angle_gamma   90.00
#
_symmetry.space_group_name_H-M   'P 1'
#
loop_
_entity.id
_entity.type
_entity.pdbx_description
1 polymer ?
#
loop_
_entity_poly.entity_id
_entity_poly.type
_entity_poly.pdbx_seq_one_letter_code
_entity_poly.pdbx_strand_id
1 'polypeptide(L)'
;MIFFFKLCLVAVALAGISAAVAAPVVSSAAQSRSRTTSTGSASQNPITVVECNPSTSGVRSAISFGAANVKEVCWEGSSTQGTVLVEKCSTQQATAGSSAINFGAGNLTRVCWNVDSSTQLQSTEEGNITQILQASWSSPSSWGNLGISGVKSYCDSSSSSDEGEESDDDQSGQDAGLITLWAGGSQGCSGSEYLKLGSSSNAFLKKKSESGDQWKVWSCGRECWEGSQAFSETSPTQSLKENADKWRELSFQQLWIN
;
A
#
# COMPACT_ATOMS: atom_id res chain seq x y z
N MET A 1 16.44 -5.02 43.83
CA MET A 1 15.57 -3.88 44.22
C MET A 1 15.24 -2.91 43.08
N ILE A 2 16.05 -2.80 42.01
CA ILE A 2 15.78 -1.91 40.86
C ILE A 2 14.61 -2.36 39.95
N PHE A 3 14.30 -3.66 39.92
CA PHE A 3 13.23 -4.20 39.06
C PHE A 3 11.80 -3.83 39.51
N PHE A 4 11.56 -3.67 40.82
CA PHE A 4 10.24 -3.27 41.31
C PHE A 4 9.91 -1.79 41.05
N PHE A 5 10.92 -0.92 40.93
CA PHE A 5 10.70 0.50 40.70
C PHE A 5 10.28 0.82 39.26
N LYS A 6 10.73 0.02 38.28
CA LYS A 6 10.33 0.18 36.87
C LYS A 6 8.91 -0.30 36.61
N LEU A 7 8.43 -1.29 37.35
CA LEU A 7 7.06 -1.83 37.18
C LEU A 7 5.98 -0.84 37.66
N CYS A 8 6.25 -0.09 38.73
CA CYS A 8 5.31 0.94 39.23
C CYS A 8 5.19 2.16 38.30
N LEU A 9 6.23 2.50 37.54
CA LEU A 9 6.19 3.63 36.60
C LEU A 9 5.33 3.35 35.36
N VAL A 10 5.22 2.09 34.93
CA VAL A 10 4.37 1.71 33.79
C VAL A 10 2.88 1.71 34.16
N ALA A 11 2.55 1.40 35.42
CA ALA A 11 1.16 1.35 35.88
C ALA A 11 0.48 2.74 35.97
N VAL A 12 1.25 3.83 36.12
CA VAL A 12 0.70 5.20 36.23
C VAL A 12 0.40 5.82 34.86
N ALA A 13 0.98 5.32 33.77
CA ALA A 13 0.75 5.84 32.43
C ALA A 13 -0.57 5.37 31.79
N LEU A 14 -1.20 4.31 32.31
CA LEU A 14 -2.39 3.68 31.72
C LEU A 14 -3.74 4.21 32.26
N ALA A 15 -3.74 5.15 33.22
CA ALA A 15 -4.96 5.69 33.82
C ALA A 15 -5.39 7.07 33.29
N GLY A 16 -4.77 7.57 32.21
CA GLY A 16 -4.77 8.99 31.86
C GLY A 16 -5.59 9.44 30.64
N ILE A 17 -6.58 8.69 30.15
CA ILE A 17 -7.42 9.16 29.02
C ILE A 17 -8.90 8.90 29.32
N SER A 18 -9.52 9.82 30.06
CA SER A 18 -10.97 9.93 30.17
C SER A 18 -11.49 11.13 29.38
N ALA A 19 -12.52 10.85 28.57
CA ALA A 19 -13.69 11.68 28.31
C ALA A 19 -13.65 12.87 27.33
N ALA A 20 -14.81 13.02 26.67
CA ALA A 20 -15.32 14.11 25.82
C ALA A 20 -14.97 13.97 24.31
N VAL A 21 -15.89 14.06 23.35
CA VAL A 21 -17.14 14.82 23.30
C VAL A 21 -18.14 14.20 22.29
N ALA A 22 -19.42 14.46 22.52
CA ALA A 22 -20.57 14.02 21.75
C ALA A 22 -20.67 14.60 20.33
N ALA A 23 -21.23 13.82 19.40
CA ALA A 23 -21.94 14.30 18.20
C ALA A 23 -23.31 14.90 18.61
N PRO A 24 -24.10 15.61 17.76
CA PRO A 24 -23.97 15.82 16.30
C PRO A 24 -24.21 17.27 15.84
N VAL A 25 -23.87 17.62 14.59
CA VAL A 25 -24.50 18.77 13.91
C VAL A 25 -24.98 18.34 12.53
N VAL A 26 -26.29 18.13 12.45
CA VAL A 26 -27.05 18.08 11.21
C VAL A 26 -26.99 19.48 10.58
N SER A 27 -26.39 19.58 9.40
CA SER A 27 -26.43 20.79 8.57
C SER A 27 -27.44 20.59 7.44
N SER A 28 -28.71 20.79 7.75
CA SER A 28 -29.75 21.02 6.74
C SER A 28 -29.66 22.47 6.27
N ALA A 29 -29.02 22.70 5.13
CA ALA A 29 -29.09 23.98 4.41
C ALA A 29 -29.97 23.82 3.18
N ALA A 30 -31.27 24.06 3.38
CA ALA A 30 -32.17 24.45 2.32
C ALA A 30 -32.05 25.97 2.12
N GLN A 31 -31.49 26.42 0.99
CA GLN A 31 -31.69 27.81 0.56
C GLN A 31 -31.70 27.94 -0.98
N SER A 32 -32.92 27.83 -1.50
CA SER A 32 -33.58 28.68 -2.49
C SER A 32 -32.77 29.67 -3.36
N ARG A 33 -33.15 29.65 -4.65
CA ARG A 33 -33.09 30.68 -5.72
C ARG A 33 -31.83 30.72 -6.60
N SER A 34 -32.01 30.24 -7.82
CA SER A 34 -31.80 31.10 -8.99
C SER A 34 -32.90 30.86 -10.02
N ARG A 35 -33.66 31.93 -10.27
CA ARG A 35 -34.73 32.05 -11.25
C ARG A 35 -34.13 32.86 -12.40
N THR A 36 -33.98 32.24 -13.57
CA THR A 36 -33.95 33.00 -14.82
C THR A 36 -34.67 32.21 -15.90
N THR A 37 -35.85 32.72 -16.21
CA THR A 37 -36.71 32.39 -17.33
C THR A 37 -36.00 32.71 -18.64
N SER A 38 -35.97 31.75 -19.57
CA SER A 38 -36.04 32.06 -20.99
C SER A 38 -37.16 31.22 -21.60
N THR A 39 -38.16 31.93 -22.10
CA THR A 39 -39.35 31.40 -22.75
C THR A 39 -38.96 30.91 -24.15
N GLY A 40 -38.74 29.61 -24.26
CA GLY A 40 -38.82 28.86 -25.51
C GLY A 40 -39.61 27.60 -25.21
N SER A 41 -40.82 27.49 -25.75
CA SER A 41 -41.73 26.35 -25.54
C SER A 41 -41.18 25.07 -26.17
N ALA A 42 -40.25 24.44 -25.47
CA ALA A 42 -39.97 23.01 -25.58
C ALA A 42 -40.25 22.44 -24.18
N SER A 43 -41.15 21.45 -24.09
CA SER A 43 -41.41 20.72 -22.86
C SER A 43 -40.14 19.98 -22.46
N GLN A 44 -39.29 20.63 -21.67
CA GLN A 44 -38.10 20.04 -21.08
C GLN A 44 -38.46 19.60 -19.66
N ASN A 45 -38.62 18.30 -19.47
CA ASN A 45 -38.65 17.74 -18.13
C ASN A 45 -37.26 17.98 -17.50
N PRO A 46 -37.16 18.59 -16.30
CA PRO A 46 -35.88 18.75 -15.63
C PRO A 46 -35.33 17.36 -15.31
N ILE A 47 -34.10 17.10 -15.75
CA ILE A 47 -33.35 15.89 -15.39
C ILE A 47 -32.67 16.16 -14.05
N THR A 48 -32.91 15.30 -13.06
CA THR A 48 -32.25 15.37 -11.75
C THR A 48 -31.08 14.41 -11.72
N VAL A 49 -29.91 14.87 -11.29
CA VAL A 49 -28.73 14.02 -11.07
C VAL A 49 -28.65 13.70 -9.58
N VAL A 50 -28.61 12.42 -9.23
CA VAL A 50 -28.59 11.93 -7.84
C VAL A 50 -27.35 11.04 -7.67
N GLU A 51 -26.75 11.01 -6.48
CA GLU A 51 -25.64 10.09 -6.19
C GLU A 51 -26.16 8.67 -5.99
N CYS A 52 -25.51 7.67 -6.59
CA CYS A 52 -25.91 6.26 -6.46
C CYS A 52 -25.79 5.80 -4.99
N ASN A 53 -26.85 5.17 -4.45
CA ASN A 53 -26.70 4.34 -3.26
C ASN A 53 -26.12 2.96 -3.68
N PRO A 54 -24.92 2.57 -3.22
CA PRO A 54 -24.23 1.36 -3.70
C PRO A 54 -24.92 0.05 -3.32
N SER A 55 -25.93 0.07 -2.43
CA SER A 55 -26.61 -1.14 -1.96
C SER A 55 -27.63 -1.74 -2.95
N THR A 56 -27.91 -1.10 -4.09
CA THR A 56 -29.00 -1.53 -5.01
C THR A 56 -28.65 -1.60 -6.51
N SER A 57 -27.41 -1.32 -6.92
CA SER A 57 -27.09 -1.15 -8.36
C SER A 57 -26.55 -2.43 -9.02
N GLY A 58 -27.45 -3.25 -9.58
CA GLY A 58 -27.13 -4.45 -10.36
C GLY A 58 -27.21 -4.31 -11.88
N VAL A 59 -27.51 -3.12 -12.43
CA VAL A 59 -27.73 -2.96 -13.89
C VAL A 59 -27.00 -1.73 -14.41
N ARG A 60 -25.89 -1.97 -15.12
CA ARG A 60 -25.15 -0.95 -15.88
C ARG A 60 -25.84 -0.78 -17.24
N SER A 61 -26.55 0.33 -17.44
CA SER A 61 -27.13 0.69 -18.74
C SER A 61 -26.44 1.93 -19.30
N ALA A 62 -26.15 1.92 -20.61
CA ALA A 62 -25.65 3.10 -21.31
C ALA A 62 -26.71 4.21 -21.27
N ILE A 63 -26.30 5.43 -20.90
CA ILE A 63 -27.18 6.61 -20.91
C ILE A 63 -27.40 7.01 -22.37
N SER A 64 -28.64 6.88 -22.86
CA SER A 64 -29.05 7.42 -24.17
C SER A 64 -29.68 8.79 -23.96
N PHE A 65 -28.96 9.85 -24.36
CA PHE A 65 -29.48 11.22 -24.34
C PHE A 65 -30.61 11.35 -25.36
N GLY A 66 -31.85 11.56 -24.90
CA GLY A 66 -33.04 11.71 -25.74
C GLY A 66 -34.18 10.73 -25.46
N ALA A 67 -34.00 9.76 -24.55
CA ALA A 67 -35.10 8.93 -24.09
C ALA A 67 -36.08 9.76 -23.24
N ALA A 68 -37.33 9.91 -23.72
CA ALA A 68 -38.37 10.75 -23.13
C ALA A 68 -38.77 10.40 -21.67
N ASN A 69 -38.21 9.32 -21.11
CA ASN A 69 -38.57 8.77 -19.81
C ASN A 69 -37.43 8.75 -18.78
N VAL A 70 -36.26 9.33 -19.05
CA VAL A 70 -35.16 9.38 -18.07
C VAL A 70 -35.38 10.57 -17.12
N LYS A 71 -35.81 10.28 -15.89
CA LYS A 71 -36.08 11.31 -14.86
C LYS A 71 -34.95 11.47 -13.83
N GLU A 72 -34.16 10.42 -13.65
CA GLU A 72 -33.03 10.39 -12.71
C GLU A 72 -31.84 9.71 -13.38
N VAL A 73 -30.68 10.38 -13.31
CA VAL A 73 -29.39 9.80 -13.68
C VAL A 73 -28.61 9.64 -12.38
N CYS A 74 -28.34 8.39 -12.02
CA CYS A 74 -27.46 8.14 -10.88
C CYS A 74 -26.00 8.18 -11.37
N TRP A 75 -25.22 9.13 -10.86
CA TRP A 75 -23.79 9.19 -11.12
C TRP A 75 -23.09 8.46 -9.97
N GLU A 76 -22.39 7.37 -10.29
CA GLU A 76 -21.46 6.77 -9.34
C GLU A 76 -20.26 7.69 -9.30
N GLY A 77 -20.18 8.52 -8.25
CA GLY A 77 -19.00 9.33 -8.02
C GLY A 77 -17.86 8.36 -7.89
N SER A 78 -17.05 8.21 -8.95
CA SER A 78 -15.70 7.69 -8.82
C SER A 78 -15.09 8.55 -7.73
N SER A 79 -15.02 8.04 -6.50
CA SER A 79 -14.35 8.73 -5.43
C SER A 79 -12.97 9.01 -6.01
N THR A 80 -12.69 10.29 -6.28
CA THR A 80 -11.40 10.70 -6.78
C THR A 80 -10.48 10.59 -5.58
N GLN A 81 -10.14 9.36 -5.19
CA GLN A 81 -8.88 9.12 -4.54
C GLN A 81 -7.86 9.70 -5.51
N GLY A 82 -7.41 10.92 -5.20
CA GLY A 82 -6.43 11.61 -6.01
C GLY A 82 -5.27 10.65 -6.23
N THR A 83 -4.86 10.48 -7.47
CA THR A 83 -3.70 9.66 -7.78
C THR A 83 -2.51 10.22 -7.02
N VAL A 84 -1.96 9.45 -6.09
CA VAL A 84 -0.76 9.86 -5.37
C VAL A 84 0.40 9.86 -6.35
N LEU A 85 1.07 11.01 -6.46
CA LEU A 85 2.30 11.12 -7.22
C LEU A 85 3.43 10.53 -6.37
N VAL A 86 4.04 9.45 -6.87
CA VAL A 86 5.22 8.86 -6.23
C VAL A 86 6.45 9.16 -7.08
N GLU A 87 7.55 9.57 -6.43
CA GLU A 87 8.82 9.88 -7.10
C GLU A 87 10.01 9.56 -6.19
N LYS A 88 11.20 9.47 -6.76
CA LYS A 88 12.43 9.40 -5.95
C LYS A 88 12.73 10.79 -5.36
N CYS A 89 13.07 10.85 -4.07
CA CYS A 89 13.41 12.12 -3.42
C CYS A 89 14.65 12.77 -4.06
N SER A 90 14.62 14.10 -4.14
CA SER A 90 15.83 14.86 -4.48
C SER A 90 16.82 14.84 -3.30
N THR A 91 18.13 14.80 -3.58
CA THR A 91 19.19 14.73 -2.56
C THR A 91 19.17 15.90 -1.57
N GLN A 92 18.57 17.04 -1.94
CA GLN A 92 18.45 18.22 -1.07
C GLN A 92 17.30 18.14 -0.05
N GLN A 93 16.37 17.20 -0.24
CA GLN A 93 15.21 17.04 0.65
C GLN A 93 15.39 15.92 1.67
N ALA A 94 16.60 15.39 1.88
CA ALA A 94 16.91 14.31 2.83
C ALA A 94 16.74 14.71 4.31
N THR A 95 15.56 15.18 4.68
CA THR A 95 15.07 15.27 6.05
C THR A 95 14.61 13.88 6.49
N ALA A 96 14.63 13.60 7.79
CA ALA A 96 14.22 12.33 8.37
C ALA A 96 12.83 11.89 7.87
N GLY A 97 12.81 10.94 6.93
CA GLY A 97 11.59 10.30 6.45
C GLY A 97 11.12 9.22 7.41
N SER A 98 9.85 8.82 7.29
CA SER A 98 9.35 7.61 7.96
C SER A 98 9.87 6.38 7.25
N SER A 99 10.18 5.32 7.99
CA SER A 99 10.57 4.03 7.43
C SER A 99 9.38 3.10 7.14
N ALA A 100 8.22 3.43 7.73
CA ALA A 100 6.94 2.78 7.47
C ALA A 100 6.00 3.70 6.65
N ILE A 101 5.19 3.10 5.80
CA ILE A 101 4.22 3.78 4.95
C ILE A 101 2.85 3.10 5.02
N ASN A 102 1.78 3.90 5.05
CA ASN A 102 0.41 3.41 4.94
C ASN A 102 -0.08 3.64 3.50
N PHE A 103 -0.03 2.60 2.68
CA PHE A 103 -0.54 2.66 1.31
C PHE A 103 -2.06 2.82 1.33
N GLY A 104 -2.58 3.72 0.50
CA GLY A 104 -4.02 3.99 0.43
C GLY A 104 -4.54 4.94 1.51
N ALA A 105 -3.68 5.45 2.41
CA ALA A 105 -4.06 6.48 3.36
C ALA A 105 -4.55 7.74 2.61
N GLY A 106 -5.78 8.16 2.92
CA GLY A 106 -6.44 9.30 2.28
C GLY A 106 -5.76 10.63 2.63
N ASN A 107 -5.76 11.56 1.67
CA ASN A 107 -5.23 12.93 1.71
C ASN A 107 -3.76 13.12 1.31
N LEU A 108 -3.02 12.04 1.02
CA LEU A 108 -1.71 12.20 0.40
C LEU A 108 -1.88 12.55 -1.08
N THR A 109 -1.13 13.55 -1.54
CA THR A 109 -1.09 13.95 -2.95
C THR A 109 0.26 13.63 -3.58
N ARG A 110 1.33 13.65 -2.78
CA ARG A 110 2.69 13.35 -3.22
C ARG A 110 3.48 12.64 -2.13
N VAL A 111 4.20 11.60 -2.53
CA VAL A 111 5.14 10.86 -1.69
C VAL A 111 6.46 10.77 -2.44
N CYS A 112 7.56 11.11 -1.78
CA CYS A 112 8.87 10.76 -2.31
C CYS A 112 9.48 9.60 -1.53
N TRP A 113 10.21 8.73 -2.21
CA TRP A 113 10.94 7.62 -1.60
C TRP A 113 12.44 7.80 -1.80
N ASN A 114 13.22 7.34 -0.83
CA ASN A 114 14.66 7.30 -0.94
C ASN A 114 15.20 6.00 -0.34
N VAL A 115 16.37 5.58 -0.80
CA VAL A 115 17.11 4.47 -0.23
C VAL A 115 18.56 4.92 0.00
N ASP A 116 19.22 4.32 0.98
CA ASP A 116 20.63 4.57 1.23
C ASP A 116 21.48 4.43 -0.04
N SER A 117 22.40 5.38 -0.28
CA SER A 117 23.23 5.45 -1.48
C SER A 117 24.17 4.25 -1.70
N SER A 118 24.40 3.42 -0.68
CA SER A 118 25.12 2.16 -0.81
C SER A 118 24.35 1.11 -1.61
N THR A 119 23.03 1.28 -1.77
CA THR A 119 22.20 0.42 -2.61
C THR A 119 22.51 0.68 -4.07
N GLN A 120 23.05 -0.33 -4.75
CA GLN A 120 23.39 -0.21 -6.16
C GLN A 120 22.20 -0.56 -7.05
N LEU A 121 21.25 0.37 -7.14
CA LEU A 121 20.13 0.31 -8.08
C LEU A 121 20.48 0.99 -9.40
N GLN A 122 20.07 0.38 -10.51
CA GLN A 122 20.13 0.97 -11.84
C GLN A 122 18.94 1.92 -12.07
N SER A 123 19.07 2.86 -13.00
CA SER A 123 17.99 3.81 -13.31
C SER A 123 16.67 3.13 -13.71
N THR A 124 16.74 2.01 -14.44
CA THR A 124 15.56 1.20 -14.78
C THR A 124 14.90 0.60 -13.53
N GLU A 125 15.69 0.15 -12.56
CA GLU A 125 15.18 -0.43 -11.31
C GLU A 125 14.52 0.65 -10.44
N GLU A 126 15.10 1.85 -10.37
CA GLU A 126 14.51 2.99 -9.68
C GLU A 126 13.17 3.43 -10.32
N GLY A 127 13.10 3.39 -11.66
CA GLY A 127 11.86 3.61 -12.40
C GLY A 127 10.80 2.56 -12.05
N ASN A 128 11.18 1.29 -12.01
CA ASN A 128 10.27 0.19 -11.63
C ASN A 128 9.77 0.35 -10.19
N ILE A 129 10.64 0.69 -9.23
CA ILE A 129 10.26 0.93 -7.84
C ILE A 129 9.23 2.06 -7.75
N THR A 130 9.46 3.16 -8.47
CA THR A 130 8.52 4.29 -8.48
C THR A 130 7.14 3.87 -8.98
N GLN A 131 7.08 3.11 -10.09
CA GLN A 131 5.82 2.60 -10.63
C GLN A 131 5.12 1.61 -9.68
N ILE A 132 5.89 0.72 -9.05
CA ILE A 132 5.38 -0.25 -8.06
C ILE A 132 4.76 0.48 -6.87
N LEU A 133 5.48 1.44 -6.28
CA LEU A 133 5.01 2.18 -5.12
C LEU A 133 3.77 3.04 -5.47
N GLN A 134 3.72 3.60 -6.68
CA GLN A 134 2.55 4.32 -7.16
C GLN A 134 1.33 3.40 -7.32
N ALA A 135 1.50 2.23 -7.96
CA ALA A 135 0.44 1.25 -8.12
C ALA A 135 -0.04 0.67 -6.78
N SER A 136 0.87 0.56 -5.80
CA SER A 136 0.57 0.09 -4.44
C SER A 136 -0.44 0.98 -3.72
N TRP A 137 -0.58 2.26 -4.11
CA TRP A 137 -1.59 3.14 -3.52
C TRP A 137 -3.02 2.70 -3.85
N SER A 138 -3.21 2.12 -5.03
CA SER A 138 -4.49 1.56 -5.49
C SER A 138 -4.68 0.09 -5.10
N SER A 139 -3.64 -0.58 -4.60
CA SER A 139 -3.67 -1.98 -4.19
C SER A 139 -2.77 -2.21 -2.97
N PRO A 140 -3.14 -1.64 -1.81
CA PRO A 140 -2.26 -1.62 -0.63
C PRO A 140 -2.01 -3.02 -0.06
N SER A 141 -3.02 -3.90 -0.14
CA SER A 141 -3.01 -5.22 0.47
C SER A 141 -2.13 -6.26 -0.23
N SER A 142 -1.81 -6.09 -1.51
CA SER A 142 -0.97 -7.05 -2.22
C SER A 142 -0.28 -6.49 -3.46
N TRP A 143 0.97 -6.90 -3.65
CA TRP A 143 1.75 -6.68 -4.85
C TRP A 143 1.55 -7.74 -5.94
N GLY A 144 0.80 -8.81 -5.64
CA GLY A 144 0.58 -9.95 -6.54
C GLY A 144 -0.01 -9.57 -7.90
N ASN A 145 -0.81 -8.50 -7.96
CA ASN A 145 -1.61 -8.12 -9.13
C ASN A 145 -1.38 -6.68 -9.62
N LEU A 146 -0.20 -6.09 -9.40
CA LEU A 146 0.03 -4.70 -9.82
C LEU A 146 0.00 -4.49 -11.35
N GLY A 147 0.08 -5.56 -12.15
CA GLY A 147 0.00 -5.47 -13.61
C GLY A 147 1.20 -4.79 -14.27
N ILE A 148 2.33 -4.68 -13.55
CA ILE A 148 3.55 -4.03 -14.03
C ILE A 148 4.35 -5.02 -14.88
N SER A 149 4.59 -4.66 -16.14
CA SER A 149 5.30 -5.53 -17.08
C SER A 149 6.73 -5.83 -16.61
N GLY A 150 7.13 -7.10 -16.70
CA GLY A 150 8.48 -7.55 -16.31
C GLY A 150 8.70 -7.68 -14.80
N VAL A 151 7.74 -7.31 -13.97
CA VAL A 151 7.78 -7.51 -12.52
C VAL A 151 7.10 -8.84 -12.19
N LYS A 152 7.79 -9.67 -11.40
CA LYS A 152 7.24 -10.92 -10.87
C LYS A 152 7.15 -10.84 -9.36
N SER A 153 5.99 -11.23 -8.83
CA SER A 153 5.73 -11.29 -7.39
C SER A 153 6.05 -12.67 -6.83
N TYR A 154 6.50 -12.69 -5.59
CA TYR A 154 6.74 -13.88 -4.80
C TYR A 154 6.23 -13.61 -3.39
N CYS A 155 5.69 -14.63 -2.73
CA CYS A 155 5.22 -14.54 -1.36
C CYS A 155 6.06 -15.47 -0.50
N ASP A 156 6.53 -14.96 0.63
CA ASP A 156 7.03 -15.78 1.71
C ASP A 156 5.83 -16.13 2.60
N SER A 157 5.44 -17.40 2.58
CA SER A 157 4.50 -17.93 3.56
C SER A 157 5.29 -18.28 4.81
N SER A 158 5.80 -17.27 5.51
CA SER A 158 6.12 -17.43 6.92
C SER A 158 4.78 -17.59 7.63
N SER A 159 4.15 -18.77 7.52
CA SER A 159 3.03 -19.13 8.37
C SER A 159 3.59 -19.14 9.78
N SER A 160 3.42 -18.00 10.44
CA SER A 160 3.14 -17.84 11.86
C SER A 160 3.82 -18.85 12.80
N SER A 161 4.61 -18.28 13.72
CA SER A 161 4.97 -18.84 15.03
C SER A 161 5.99 -19.98 15.07
N ASP A 162 7.24 -19.72 14.68
CA ASP A 162 8.40 -20.25 15.41
C ASP A 162 8.83 -19.24 16.50
N GLU A 163 7.85 -18.73 17.25
CA GLU A 163 8.10 -18.32 18.64
C GLU A 163 7.85 -19.50 19.60
N GLY A 164 7.67 -20.71 19.06
CA GLY A 164 7.37 -21.93 19.80
C GLY A 164 8.58 -22.84 19.88
N GLU A 165 9.25 -22.76 21.03
CA GLU A 165 10.11 -23.80 21.61
C GLU A 165 11.47 -23.99 20.91
N GLU A 166 12.48 -23.36 21.51
CA GLU A 166 13.85 -23.87 21.53
C GLU A 166 13.79 -25.35 21.95
N SER A 167 13.67 -26.24 20.96
CA SER A 167 14.00 -27.63 21.17
C SER A 167 15.52 -27.66 21.23
N ASP A 168 16.05 -27.91 22.44
CA ASP A 168 17.48 -28.09 22.78
C ASP A 168 18.15 -29.27 22.03
N ASP A 169 17.61 -29.69 20.89
CA ASP A 169 18.18 -30.73 20.06
C ASP A 169 19.15 -30.08 19.05
N ASP A 170 20.43 -30.34 19.31
CA ASP A 170 21.69 -30.10 18.59
C ASP A 170 21.67 -30.35 17.05
N GLN A 171 20.67 -29.85 16.31
CA GLN A 171 20.67 -29.79 14.86
C GLN A 171 21.49 -28.56 14.42
N SER A 172 22.78 -28.83 14.23
CA SER A 172 23.73 -28.10 13.39
C SER A 172 23.12 -26.93 12.58
N GLY A 173 23.42 -25.69 12.99
CA GLY A 173 22.86 -24.43 12.48
C GLY A 173 23.14 -24.07 11.01
N GLN A 174 22.88 -24.98 10.07
CA GLN A 174 22.95 -24.72 8.63
C GLN A 174 21.63 -24.19 8.04
N ASP A 175 20.48 -24.52 8.63
CA ASP A 175 19.17 -24.14 8.08
C ASP A 175 18.57 -22.86 8.71
N ALA A 176 19.27 -22.25 9.68
CA ALA A 176 18.82 -21.03 10.33
C ALA A 176 18.70 -19.87 9.31
N GLY A 177 17.48 -19.33 9.18
CA GLY A 177 17.18 -18.17 8.33
C GLY A 177 16.80 -18.47 6.88
N LEU A 178 16.52 -19.73 6.54
CA LEU A 178 15.89 -20.06 5.25
C LEU A 178 14.43 -19.60 5.24
N ILE A 179 14.02 -18.96 4.15
CA ILE A 179 12.63 -18.63 3.82
C ILE A 179 12.19 -19.42 2.59
N THR A 180 10.91 -19.73 2.48
CA THR A 180 10.36 -20.39 1.29
C THR A 180 9.52 -19.41 0.48
N LEU A 181 10.02 -19.07 -0.71
CA LEU A 181 9.32 -18.21 -1.65
C LEU A 181 8.47 -19.03 -2.59
N TRP A 182 7.21 -18.64 -2.73
CA TRP A 182 6.26 -19.16 -3.70
C TRP A 182 6.01 -18.09 -4.75
N ALA A 183 5.93 -18.47 -6.03
CA ALA A 183 5.50 -17.54 -7.07
C ALA A 183 4.14 -16.95 -6.70
N GLY A 184 4.06 -15.62 -6.67
CA GLY A 184 2.87 -14.91 -6.26
C GLY A 184 1.70 -15.16 -7.21
N GLY A 185 0.50 -15.25 -6.64
CA GLY A 185 -0.75 -15.34 -7.37
C GLY A 185 -1.68 -14.19 -7.02
N SER A 186 -2.94 -14.31 -7.42
CA SER A 186 -3.95 -13.30 -7.07
C SER A 186 -4.38 -13.34 -5.59
N GLN A 187 -3.97 -14.38 -4.86
CA GLN A 187 -4.24 -14.55 -3.44
C GLN A 187 -3.20 -13.74 -2.64
N GLY A 188 -3.69 -12.91 -1.70
CA GLY A 188 -2.82 -12.03 -0.90
C GLY A 188 -1.76 -12.81 -0.11
N CYS A 189 -0.64 -12.15 0.17
CA CYS A 189 0.47 -12.74 0.92
C CYS A 189 0.31 -12.46 2.41
N SER A 190 0.38 -13.50 3.25
CA SER A 190 0.30 -13.36 4.71
C SER A 190 1.63 -12.94 5.36
N GLY A 191 2.76 -13.18 4.69
CA GLY A 191 4.10 -12.83 5.17
C GLY A 191 4.71 -11.66 4.39
N SER A 192 5.95 -11.85 3.93
CA SER A 192 6.65 -10.83 3.14
C SER A 192 6.38 -11.01 1.65
N GLU A 193 6.04 -9.92 0.96
CA GLU A 193 5.92 -9.89 -0.50
C GLU A 193 7.25 -9.46 -1.11
N TYR A 194 7.72 -10.19 -2.12
CA TYR A 194 8.92 -9.87 -2.88
C TYR A 194 8.55 -9.60 -4.33
N LEU A 195 9.21 -8.63 -4.94
CA LEU A 195 9.10 -8.32 -6.36
C LEU A 195 10.49 -8.36 -6.99
N LYS A 196 10.64 -9.12 -8.06
CA LYS A 196 11.84 -9.04 -8.90
C LYS A 196 11.73 -7.85 -9.85
N LEU A 197 12.71 -6.94 -9.83
CA LEU A 197 12.67 -5.65 -10.53
C LEU A 197 13.11 -5.74 -11.99
N GLY A 198 12.45 -6.60 -12.77
CA GLY A 198 12.71 -6.79 -14.21
C GLY A 198 13.27 -8.18 -14.55
N SER A 199 13.11 -8.58 -15.82
CA SER A 199 13.44 -9.93 -16.27
C SER A 199 14.95 -10.23 -16.27
N SER A 200 15.80 -9.24 -16.55
CA SER A 200 17.26 -9.40 -16.56
C SER A 200 17.96 -8.89 -15.29
N SER A 201 17.21 -8.29 -14.37
CA SER A 201 17.76 -7.73 -13.14
C SER A 201 17.84 -8.80 -12.04
N ASN A 202 18.82 -8.68 -11.14
CA ASN A 202 18.89 -9.43 -9.89
C ASN A 202 18.47 -8.57 -8.69
N ALA A 203 17.82 -7.44 -8.94
CA ALA A 203 17.30 -6.56 -7.93
C ALA A 203 15.90 -6.99 -7.49
N PHE A 204 15.64 -6.80 -6.21
CA PHE A 204 14.40 -7.15 -5.56
C PHE A 204 13.88 -6.00 -4.70
N LEU A 205 12.56 -5.95 -4.57
CA LEU A 205 11.86 -5.13 -3.60
C LEU A 205 11.11 -6.06 -2.65
N LYS A 206 11.14 -5.79 -1.35
CA LYS A 206 10.46 -6.54 -0.30
C LYS A 206 9.49 -5.62 0.42
N LYS A 207 8.28 -6.08 0.71
CA LYS A 207 7.30 -5.42 1.58
C LYS A 207 6.90 -6.37 2.70
N LYS A 208 6.85 -5.86 3.92
CA LYS A 208 6.38 -6.59 5.11
C LYS A 208 5.46 -5.71 5.94
N SER A 209 4.37 -6.29 6.46
CA SER A 209 3.50 -5.58 7.40
C SER A 209 4.24 -5.38 8.73
N GLU A 210 4.12 -4.20 9.32
CA GLU A 210 4.65 -3.89 10.64
C GLU A 210 3.54 -3.90 11.70
N SER A 211 2.50 -3.09 11.50
CA SER A 211 1.31 -3.09 12.34
C SER A 211 0.14 -2.42 11.63
N GLY A 212 -1.07 -2.99 11.73
CA GLY A 212 -2.25 -2.48 11.03
C GLY A 212 -2.00 -2.34 9.52
N ASP A 213 -2.26 -1.14 8.99
CA ASP A 213 -2.06 -0.81 7.58
C ASP A 213 -0.66 -0.22 7.28
N GLN A 214 0.29 -0.33 8.22
CA GLN A 214 1.66 0.15 8.02
C GLN A 214 2.56 -0.95 7.45
N TRP A 215 3.33 -0.55 6.44
CA TRP A 215 4.23 -1.41 5.70
C TRP A 215 5.63 -0.85 5.72
N LYS A 216 6.61 -1.73 5.91
CA LYS A 216 8.01 -1.43 5.62
C LYS A 216 8.39 -1.99 4.26
N VAL A 217 9.24 -1.25 3.57
CA VAL A 217 9.70 -1.63 2.24
C VAL A 217 11.22 -1.62 2.23
N TRP A 218 11.81 -2.66 1.65
CA TRP A 218 13.26 -2.76 1.45
C TRP A 218 13.56 -2.99 -0.01
N SER A 219 14.70 -2.50 -0.47
CA SER A 219 15.24 -2.84 -1.78
C SER A 219 16.59 -3.52 -1.64
N CYS A 220 16.93 -4.33 -2.63
CA CYS A 220 18.24 -4.90 -2.81
C CYS A 220 18.57 -4.88 -4.30
N GLY A 221 19.71 -4.30 -4.68
CA GLY A 221 20.11 -4.21 -6.10
C GLY A 221 20.80 -5.47 -6.64
N ARG A 222 21.50 -6.21 -5.79
CA ARG A 222 22.28 -7.40 -6.16
C ARG A 222 22.62 -8.24 -4.95
N GLU A 223 22.94 -9.50 -5.20
CA GLU A 223 23.39 -10.46 -4.16
C GLU A 223 22.38 -10.57 -3.00
N CYS A 224 21.10 -10.44 -3.29
CA CYS A 224 20.03 -10.37 -2.29
C CYS A 224 19.82 -11.66 -1.48
N TRP A 225 20.40 -12.75 -1.97
CA TRP A 225 20.28 -14.10 -1.45
C TRP A 225 21.68 -14.63 -1.10
N GLU A 226 21.79 -15.36 0.01
CA GLU A 226 23.01 -16.06 0.42
C GLU A 226 23.11 -17.45 -0.23
N GLY A 227 24.33 -17.99 -0.23
CA GLY A 227 24.61 -19.37 -0.61
C GLY A 227 24.86 -19.57 -2.10
N SER A 228 25.01 -20.84 -2.48
CA SER A 228 25.24 -21.27 -3.86
C SER A 228 23.95 -21.44 -4.66
N GLN A 229 22.80 -21.45 -3.99
CA GLN A 229 21.50 -21.56 -4.63
C GLN A 229 21.11 -20.20 -5.23
N ALA A 230 21.28 -20.08 -6.55
CA ALA A 230 20.80 -18.93 -7.28
C ALA A 230 19.26 -18.90 -7.29
N PHE A 231 18.70 -17.70 -7.15
CA PHE A 231 17.28 -17.47 -7.35
C PHE A 231 16.84 -17.95 -8.74
N SER A 232 15.77 -18.73 -8.81
CA SER A 232 15.22 -19.28 -10.05
C SER A 232 13.83 -18.73 -10.33
N GLU A 233 13.68 -17.95 -11.39
CA GLU A 233 12.38 -17.40 -11.80
C GLU A 233 11.38 -18.45 -12.29
N THR A 234 11.87 -19.61 -12.72
CA THR A 234 11.03 -20.68 -13.26
C THR A 234 10.55 -21.64 -12.19
N SER A 235 11.13 -21.56 -10.98
CA SER A 235 10.70 -22.41 -9.88
C SER A 235 9.42 -21.86 -9.26
N PRO A 236 8.34 -22.66 -9.15
CA PRO A 236 7.12 -22.23 -8.47
C PRO A 236 7.34 -22.04 -6.96
N THR A 237 8.33 -22.75 -6.40
CA THR A 237 8.71 -22.72 -5.00
C THR A 237 10.24 -22.79 -4.89
N GLN A 238 10.84 -22.04 -3.98
CA GLN A 238 12.27 -22.16 -3.70
C GLN A 238 12.58 -21.72 -2.26
N SER A 239 13.50 -22.45 -1.61
CA SER A 239 14.04 -22.08 -0.31
C SER A 239 15.30 -21.26 -0.51
N LEU A 240 15.36 -20.07 0.08
CA LEU A 240 16.45 -19.11 -0.05
C LEU A 240 16.76 -18.52 1.30
N LYS A 241 17.98 -18.04 1.49
CA LYS A 241 18.36 -17.26 2.66
C LYS A 241 18.61 -15.82 2.25
N GLU A 242 18.01 -14.86 2.93
CA GLU A 242 18.26 -13.44 2.64
C GLU A 242 19.70 -13.06 3.00
N ASN A 243 20.37 -12.31 2.13
CA ASN A 243 21.62 -11.63 2.49
C ASN A 243 21.30 -10.31 3.17
N ALA A 244 21.11 -10.34 4.49
CA ALA A 244 20.64 -9.20 5.29
C ALA A 244 21.44 -7.92 5.04
N ASP A 245 22.75 -8.03 4.82
CA ASP A 245 23.66 -6.90 4.57
C ASP A 245 23.44 -6.20 3.22
N LYS A 246 22.63 -6.77 2.32
CA LYS A 246 22.33 -6.19 1.00
C LYS A 246 20.96 -5.53 0.93
N TRP A 247 20.07 -5.81 1.88
CA TRP A 247 18.76 -5.19 1.96
C TRP A 247 18.85 -3.81 2.61
N ARG A 248 18.19 -2.83 2.00
CA ARG A 248 18.17 -1.45 2.47
C ARG A 248 16.73 -0.97 2.54
N GLU A 249 16.34 -0.54 3.73
CA GLU A 249 15.00 -0.01 3.98
C GLU A 249 14.80 1.30 3.20
N LEU A 250 13.64 1.43 2.59
CA LEU A 250 13.23 2.66 1.95
C LEU A 250 12.72 3.61 3.03
N SER A 251 13.04 4.88 2.83
CA SER A 251 12.49 5.99 3.60
C SER A 251 11.49 6.75 2.75
N PHE A 252 10.42 7.22 3.37
CA PHE A 252 9.33 7.90 2.71
C PHE A 252 9.13 9.30 3.30
N GLN A 253 8.90 10.26 2.43
CA GLN A 253 8.51 11.62 2.81
C GLN A 253 7.16 11.95 2.20
N GLN A 254 6.22 12.32 3.06
CA GLN A 254 4.89 12.75 2.67
C GLN A 254 4.92 14.26 2.42
N LEU A 255 4.52 14.67 1.22
CA LEU A 255 4.48 16.07 0.83
C LEU A 255 3.03 16.52 0.73
N TRP A 256 2.67 17.52 1.53
CA TRP A 256 1.36 18.16 1.50
C TRP A 256 1.39 19.30 0.50
N ILE A 257 0.41 19.35 -0.41
CA ILE A 257 0.16 20.54 -1.22
C ILE A 257 -0.68 21.47 -0.35
N ASN A 258 -0.10 22.60 0.07
CA ASN A 258 -0.82 23.70 0.72
C ASN A 258 -1.69 24.46 -0.28
#